data_AF-A0A7Y0XAY6-F1
#
_entry.id   AF-A0A7Y0XAY6-F1
#
_cell.length_a   1.000
_cell.length_b   1.000
_cell.length_c   1.000
_cell.angle_alpha   90.00
_cell.angle_beta   90.00
_cell.angle_gamma   90.00
#
_symmetry.space_group_name_H-M   'P 1'
#
loop_
_entity.id
_entity.type
_entity.pdbx_description
1 polymer ?
#
loop_
_entity_poly.entity_id
_entity_poly.type
_entity_poly.pdbx_seq_one_letter_code
_entity_poly.pdbx_strand_id
1 'polypeptide(L)'
;IRNDETYERIEGTEDGVIVHLQSGKKMKADCLLYANGRTGNTDKLNLNAVGLQGDSRGQLKVDSNYQTEVAHVYAVGDVIGYPSLASA
;
A
#
# COMPACT_ATOMS: atom_id res chain seq x y z
N ILE A 1 4.01 -12.12 -20.03
CA ILE A 1 4.08 -12.11 -18.55
C ILE A 1 5.53 -12.38 -18.17
N ARG A 2 6.13 -11.55 -17.32
CA ARG A 2 7.48 -11.80 -16.78
C ARG A 2 7.34 -12.02 -15.29
N ASN A 3 7.69 -13.23 -14.86
CA ASN A 3 7.73 -13.59 -13.45
C ASN A 3 9.14 -13.35 -12.92
N ASP A 4 9.26 -13.25 -11.60
CA ASP A 4 10.55 -13.15 -10.88
C ASP A 4 11.43 -11.96 -11.32
N GLU A 5 10.79 -10.86 -11.73
CA GLU A 5 11.45 -9.59 -12.02
C GLU A 5 11.07 -8.55 -10.97
N THR A 6 12.05 -7.80 -10.48
CA THR A 6 11.85 -6.65 -9.60
C THR A 6 12.38 -5.40 -10.31
N TYR A 7 11.63 -4.31 -10.28
CA TYR A 7 12.10 -3.04 -10.83
C TYR A 7 13.20 -2.46 -9.92
N GLU A 8 14.23 -1.93 -10.55
CA GLU A 8 15.30 -1.18 -9.90
C GLU A 8 15.05 0.33 -10.03
N ARG A 9 14.71 0.77 -11.24
CA ARG A 9 14.47 2.19 -11.54
C ARG A 9 13.49 2.36 -12.69
N ILE A 10 12.75 3.45 -12.65
CA ILE A 10 11.87 3.89 -13.75
C ILE A 10 12.47 5.16 -14.35
N GLU A 11 12.52 5.22 -15.68
CA GLU A 11 13.03 6.35 -16.46
C GLU A 11 11.95 6.82 -17.43
N GLY A 12 11.50 8.07 -17.29
CA GLY A 12 10.62 8.70 -18.29
C GLY A 12 11.44 9.16 -19.50
N THR A 13 10.93 8.95 -20.71
CA THR A 13 11.51 9.43 -21.97
C THR A 13 10.54 10.40 -22.65
N GLU A 14 10.96 11.07 -23.73
CA GLU A 14 10.08 11.96 -24.50
C GLU A 14 8.84 11.23 -25.06
N ASP A 15 8.98 9.93 -25.36
CA ASP A 15 7.98 9.10 -26.03
C ASP A 15 7.51 7.89 -25.20
N GLY A 16 7.74 7.87 -23.88
CA GLY A 16 7.27 6.78 -23.04
C GLY A 16 8.07 6.59 -21.75
N VAL A 17 8.28 5.33 -21.38
CA VAL A 17 8.93 4.92 -20.12
C VAL A 17 9.83 3.71 -20.35
N ILE A 18 10.98 3.69 -19.68
CA ILE A 18 11.89 2.56 -19.58
C ILE A 18 11.93 2.07 -18.13
N VAL A 19 11.56 0.81 -17.92
CA VAL A 19 11.72 0.13 -16.63
C VAL A 19 13.04 -0.65 -16.65
N HIS A 20 13.94 -0.31 -15.73
CA HIS A 20 15.18 -1.03 -15.48
C HIS A 20 14.92 -2.09 -14.41
N LEU A 21 15.23 -3.35 -14.70
CA LEU A 21 15.00 -4.48 -13.81
C LEU A 21 16.31 -4.89 -13.14
N GLN A 22 16.23 -5.43 -11.92
CA GLN A 22 17.41 -5.91 -11.18
C GLN A 22 18.17 -7.03 -11.91
N SER A 23 17.51 -7.75 -12.83
CA SER A 23 18.15 -8.73 -13.71
C SER A 23 19.08 -8.11 -14.77
N GLY A 24 19.15 -6.78 -14.86
CA GLY A 24 19.86 -6.02 -15.89
C GLY A 24 19.05 -5.81 -17.17
N LYS A 25 17.86 -6.42 -17.29
CA LYS A 25 16.97 -6.25 -18.44
C LYS A 25 16.29 -4.87 -18.41
N LYS A 26 15.96 -4.37 -19.59
CA LYS A 26 15.20 -3.12 -19.77
C LYS A 26 13.92 -3.38 -20.54
N MET A 27 12.85 -2.68 -20.19
CA MET A 27 11.56 -2.74 -20.88
C MET A 27 11.10 -1.33 -21.24
N LYS A 28 10.81 -1.09 -22.52
CA LYS A 28 10.22 0.16 -23.02
C LYS A 28 8.72 -0.02 -23.24
N ALA A 29 7.92 0.97 -22.85
CA ALA A 29 6.49 1.04 -23.12
C ALA A 29 6.06 2.51 -23.27
N ASP A 30 4.88 2.74 -23.86
CA ASP A 30 4.33 4.09 -23.97
C ASP A 30 3.78 4.62 -22.63
N CYS A 31 3.36 3.70 -21.74
CA CYS A 31 2.79 4.02 -20.42
C CYS A 31 3.10 2.92 -19.39
N LEU A 32 3.16 3.29 -18.11
CA LEU A 32 3.31 2.39 -16.97
C LEU A 32 2.12 2.52 -16.02
N LEU A 33 1.39 1.42 -15.77
CA LEU A 33 0.41 1.32 -14.69
C LEU A 33 1.09 0.73 -13.45
N TYR A 34 1.16 1.50 -12.35
CA TYR A 34 1.75 1.05 -11.09
C TYR A 34 0.68 0.46 -10.16
N ALA A 35 0.62 -0.87 -10.08
CA ALA A 35 -0.38 -1.61 -9.30
C ALA A 35 0.26 -2.48 -8.20
N ASN A 36 1.22 -1.94 -7.44
CA ASN A 36 2.02 -2.68 -6.45
C ASN A 36 1.36 -2.82 -5.05
N GLY A 37 0.06 -2.55 -4.94
CA GLY A 37 -0.70 -2.64 -3.69
C GLY A 37 -1.11 -1.28 -3.09
N ARG A 38 -1.67 -1.34 -1.88
CA ARG A 38 -2.25 -0.21 -1.13
C ARG A 38 -1.74 -0.20 0.33
N THR A 39 -1.82 0.97 0.95
CA THR A 39 -1.42 1.27 2.33
C THR A 39 -2.61 1.92 3.04
N GLY A 40 -2.74 1.72 4.36
CA GLY A 40 -3.80 2.34 5.15
C GLY A 40 -3.68 3.86 5.18
N ASN A 41 -4.81 4.55 5.06
CA ASN A 41 -4.87 6.02 4.99
C ASN A 41 -4.97 6.64 6.39
N THR A 42 -3.90 6.51 7.18
CA THR A 42 -3.89 6.90 8.61
C THR A 42 -2.94 8.04 8.95
N ASP A 43 -2.03 8.42 8.04
CA ASP A 43 -0.99 9.43 8.24
C ASP A 43 -1.54 10.81 8.61
N LYS A 44 -2.69 11.19 8.07
CA LYS A 44 -3.33 12.50 8.29
C LYS A 44 -4.40 12.51 9.38
N LEU A 45 -4.66 11.37 10.04
CA LEU A 45 -5.72 11.26 11.03
C LEU A 45 -5.32 11.73 12.43
N ASN A 46 -4.04 12.10 12.64
CA ASN A 46 -3.51 12.48 13.95
C ASN A 46 -3.79 11.42 15.04
N LEU A 47 -3.54 10.14 14.71
CA LEU A 47 -3.83 9.01 15.61
C LEU A 47 -3.21 9.16 17.00
N ASN A 48 -2.06 9.81 17.09
CA ASN A 48 -1.38 10.08 18.36
C ASN A 48 -2.25 10.87 19.35
N ALA A 49 -3.13 11.75 18.87
CA ALA A 49 -4.03 12.53 19.73
C ALA A 49 -5.06 11.66 20.48
N VAL A 50 -5.31 10.44 19.99
CA VAL A 50 -6.19 9.47 20.63
C VAL A 50 -5.43 8.25 21.17
N GLY A 51 -4.10 8.27 21.16
CA GLY A 51 -3.26 7.18 21.67
C GLY A 51 -3.19 5.96 20.74
N LEU A 52 -3.39 6.13 19.44
CA LEU A 52 -3.26 5.07 18.44
C LEU A 52 -2.05 5.29 17.53
N GLN A 53 -1.56 4.19 16.96
CA GLN A 53 -0.50 4.21 15.95
C GLN A 53 -0.82 3.17 14.87
N GLY A 54 -0.63 3.55 13.60
CA GLY A 54 -0.69 2.61 12.49
C GLY A 54 0.58 1.76 12.43
N ASP A 55 0.48 0.55 11.87
CA ASP A 55 1.64 -0.31 11.61
C ASP A 55 2.53 0.23 10.47
N SER A 56 3.52 -0.54 10.05
CA SER A 56 4.43 -0.16 8.94
C SER A 56 3.72 0.05 7.60
N ARG A 57 2.48 -0.41 7.47
CA ARG A 57 1.60 -0.23 6.31
C ARG A 57 0.44 0.73 6.60
N GLY A 58 0.52 1.50 7.70
CA GLY A 58 -0.51 2.46 8.09
C GLY A 58 -1.84 1.81 8.49
N GLN A 59 -1.84 0.54 8.87
CA GLN A 59 -3.03 -0.20 9.27
C GLN A 59 -3.23 -0.16 10.79
N LEU A 60 -4.47 -0.13 11.24
CA LEU A 60 -4.83 -0.17 12.66
C LEU A 60 -5.05 -1.62 13.11
N LYS A 61 -4.43 -1.98 14.22
CA LYS A 61 -4.68 -3.24 14.89
C LYS A 61 -6.03 -3.19 15.60
N VAL A 62 -6.82 -4.24 15.42
CA VAL A 62 -8.11 -4.42 16.09
C VAL A 62 -8.26 -5.85 16.61
N ASP A 63 -9.18 -6.04 17.55
CA ASP A 63 -9.62 -7.36 18.00
C ASP A 63 -10.73 -7.96 17.10
N SER A 64 -11.31 -9.08 17.52
CA SER A 64 -12.40 -9.75 16.80
C SER A 64 -13.71 -8.96 16.74
N ASN A 65 -13.85 -7.91 17.56
CA ASN A 65 -14.99 -7.02 17.59
C ASN A 65 -14.70 -5.67 16.90
N TYR A 66 -13.60 -5.59 16.14
CA TYR A 66 -13.13 -4.38 15.45
C TYR A 66 -12.70 -3.25 16.40
N GLN A 67 -12.46 -3.57 17.67
CA GLN A 67 -12.07 -2.61 18.70
C GLN A 67 -10.55 -2.39 18.63
N THR A 68 -10.12 -1.13 18.67
CA THR A 68 -8.71 -0.78 18.77
C THR A 68 -8.20 -0.96 20.21
N GLU A 69 -6.91 -0.69 20.45
CA GLU A 69 -6.36 -0.68 21.82
C GLU A 69 -6.96 0.44 22.71
N VAL A 70 -7.66 1.41 22.10
CA VAL A 70 -8.42 2.45 22.80
C VAL A 70 -9.90 2.05 22.84
N ALA A 71 -10.40 1.77 24.05
CA ALA A 71 -11.68 1.07 24.27
C ALA A 71 -12.91 1.71 23.60
N HIS A 72 -12.89 3.01 23.32
CA HIS A 72 -14.03 3.71 22.69
C HIS A 72 -13.78 4.04 21.21
N VAL A 73 -12.72 3.51 20.60
CA VAL A 73 -12.36 3.70 19.20
C VAL A 73 -12.35 2.36 18.46
N TYR A 74 -13.04 2.32 17.33
CA TYR A 74 -13.19 1.16 16.46
C TYR A 74 -12.68 1.50 15.05
N ALA A 75 -12.22 0.49 14.32
CA ALA A 75 -11.75 0.66 12.94
C ALA A 75 -12.21 -0.52 12.07
N VAL A 76 -12.62 -0.26 10.83
CA VAL A 76 -13.18 -1.25 9.91
C VAL A 76 -12.76 -0.96 8.46
N GLY A 77 -12.83 -1.98 7.60
CA GLY A 77 -12.49 -1.89 6.18
C GLY A 77 -10.98 -1.95 5.91
N ASP A 78 -10.53 -1.41 4.78
CA ASP A 78 -9.12 -1.49 4.33
C ASP A 78 -8.09 -1.03 5.38
N VAL A 79 -8.50 -0.15 6.31
CA VAL A 79 -7.62 0.42 7.33
C VAL A 79 -7.18 -0.61 8.39
N ILE A 80 -7.88 -1.74 8.52
CA ILE A 80 -7.50 -2.82 9.46
C ILE A 80 -6.77 -3.99 8.79
N GLY A 81 -6.40 -3.84 7.52
CA GLY A 81 -5.62 -4.82 6.78
C GLY A 81 -6.45 -5.74 5.88
N TYR A 82 -5.90 -6.92 5.60
CA TYR A 82 -6.43 -7.87 4.62
C TYR A 82 -7.57 -8.72 5.22
N PRO A 83 -8.63 -9.07 4.45
CA PRO A 83 -8.86 -8.76 3.04
C PRO A 83 -9.52 -7.40 2.81
N SER A 84 -8.99 -6.63 1.84
CA SER A 84 -9.56 -5.36 1.39
C SER A 84 -10.69 -5.63 0.38
N LEU A 85 -11.85 -6.03 0.88
CA LEU A 85 -13.06 -6.32 0.10
C LEU A 85 -14.21 -5.46 0.61
N ALA A 86 -14.99 -4.90 -0.30
CA ALA A 86 -16.09 -4.00 0.04
C ALA A 86 -17.26 -4.70 0.78
N SER A 87 -17.37 -6.03 0.68
CA SER A 87 -18.50 -6.82 1.20
C SER A 87 -18.06 -7.92 2.17
N ALA A 88 -16.87 -7.79 2.78
CA ALA A 88 -16.32 -8.76 3.72
C ALA A 88 -16.51 -8.33 5.17
#